data_AF-A0AAW9Q7K6-F1
#
_entry.id   AF-A0AAW9Q7K6-F1
#
_cell.length_a   1.000
_cell.length_b   1.000
_cell.length_c   1.000
_cell.angle_alpha   90.00
_cell.angle_beta   90.00
_cell.angle_gamma   90.00
#
_symmetry.space_group_name_H-M   'P 1'
#
loop_
_entity.id
_entity.type
_entity.pdbx_description
1 polymer ?
#
loop_
_entity_poly.entity_id
_entity_poly.type
_entity_poly.pdbx_seq_one_letter_code
_entity_poly.pdbx_strand_id
1 'polypeptide(L)'
;MITPLKRKKFDELIPAVPTADQYQYYWGNGQDLFRRILISVALLVVFTLIYNRVNDNSPNSFVALMVFVCAALGGMYWMLEPVLIAVGRNAKLRRFSNCGFWQAQVLDVYLSEEVLSKQETVDSRGRLDVSYNTESFFNVELGDRTGFITTIRVPMRREYKRIAPKQVVCMLLFSNDRSFSRISKVTTDAFIPKLNIWISDYPYLRRDVFIDLTRYMFKREQAAVDAERE
;
A
#
# COMPACT_ATOMS: atom_id res chain seq x y z
N MET A 1 -0.52 -8.79 21.36
CA MET A 1 -0.29 -7.69 22.34
C MET A 1 -0.24 -6.39 21.56
N ILE A 2 -1.03 -5.39 21.98
CA ILE A 2 -1.09 -4.07 21.34
C ILE A 2 -0.32 -3.07 22.21
N THR A 3 0.68 -2.40 21.65
CA THR A 3 1.41 -1.32 22.32
C THR A 3 1.08 0.01 21.64
N PRO A 4 0.51 1.00 22.34
CA PRO A 4 0.24 2.32 21.76
C PRO A 4 1.55 3.00 21.32
N LEU A 5 1.56 3.55 20.10
CA LEU A 5 2.66 4.36 19.57
C LEU A 5 2.37 5.85 19.73
N LYS A 6 3.43 6.61 20.02
CA LYS A 6 3.34 8.08 20.04
C LYS A 6 3.10 8.60 18.63
N ARG A 7 2.33 9.69 18.51
CA ARG A 7 1.99 10.33 17.22
C ARG A 7 3.21 10.62 16.33
N LYS A 8 4.30 11.12 16.92
CA LYS A 8 5.54 11.40 16.17
C LYS A 8 6.10 10.16 15.45
N LYS A 9 6.05 8.99 16.10
CA LYS A 9 6.50 7.72 15.49
C LYS A 9 5.52 7.21 14.44
N PHE A 10 4.23 7.45 14.62
CA PHE A 10 3.23 7.16 13.60
C PHE A 10 3.45 7.98 12.31
N ASP A 11 3.71 9.28 12.42
CA ASP A 11 3.95 10.14 11.25
C ASP A 11 5.27 9.79 10.52
N GLU A 12 6.23 9.20 11.22
CA GLU A 12 7.49 8.67 10.65
C GLU A 12 7.26 7.35 9.88
N LEU A 13 6.42 6.47 10.42
CA LEU A 13 6.07 5.18 9.81
C LEU A 13 5.19 5.32 8.56
N ILE A 14 4.28 6.32 8.55
CA ILE A 14 3.41 6.64 7.41
C ILE A 14 3.70 8.06 6.92
N PRO A 15 4.69 8.22 6.03
CA PRO A 15 5.09 9.53 5.58
C PRO A 15 3.99 10.19 4.72
N ALA A 16 3.92 11.52 4.79
CA ALA A 16 2.99 12.30 3.97
C ALA A 16 3.37 12.24 2.48
N VAL A 17 4.67 12.19 2.21
CA VAL A 17 5.24 12.00 0.88
C VAL A 17 5.46 10.50 0.65
N PRO A 18 5.08 9.95 -0.51
CA PRO A 18 5.22 8.54 -0.78
C PRO A 18 6.68 8.09 -0.80
N THR A 19 6.91 6.85 -0.39
CA THR A 19 8.23 6.23 -0.44
C THR A 19 8.56 5.73 -1.85
N ALA A 20 9.82 5.41 -2.10
CA ALA A 20 10.25 4.80 -3.36
C ALA A 20 9.47 3.51 -3.67
N ASP A 21 9.27 2.65 -2.67
CA ASP A 21 8.48 1.42 -2.79
C ASP A 21 7.02 1.69 -3.20
N GLN A 22 6.40 2.75 -2.64
CA GLN A 22 5.03 3.15 -2.97
C GLN A 22 4.92 3.70 -4.40
N TYR A 23 5.93 4.46 -4.81
CA TYR A 23 6.02 4.96 -6.17
C TYR A 23 6.20 3.82 -7.18
N GLN A 24 7.11 2.88 -6.91
CA GLN A 24 7.35 1.71 -7.75
C GLN A 24 6.11 0.83 -7.88
N TYR A 25 5.32 0.68 -6.80
CA TYR A 25 4.06 -0.05 -6.83
C TYR A 25 3.07 0.52 -7.86
N TYR A 26 2.90 1.85 -7.90
CA TYR A 26 1.98 2.50 -8.84
C TYR A 26 2.56 2.72 -10.23
N TRP A 27 3.87 2.56 -10.39
CA TRP A 27 4.52 2.65 -11.70
C TRP A 27 4.00 1.59 -12.67
N GLY A 28 3.63 0.41 -12.14
CA GLY A 28 2.92 -0.62 -12.88
C GLY A 28 3.74 -1.24 -14.02
N ASN A 29 3.03 -1.70 -15.06
CA ASN A 29 3.63 -2.32 -16.24
C ASN A 29 4.04 -1.26 -17.27
N GLY A 30 4.97 -1.58 -18.18
CA GLY A 30 5.45 -0.65 -19.22
C GLY A 30 4.31 -0.04 -20.05
N GLN A 31 3.25 -0.81 -20.31
CA GLN A 31 2.05 -0.33 -21.01
C GLN A 31 1.32 0.80 -20.26
N ASP A 32 1.25 0.74 -18.93
CA ASP A 32 0.64 1.81 -18.12
C ASP A 32 1.49 3.09 -18.20
N LEU A 33 2.82 2.96 -18.17
CA LEU A 33 3.74 4.07 -18.36
C LEU A 33 3.55 4.71 -19.76
N PHE A 34 3.48 3.90 -20.82
CA PHE A 34 3.23 4.41 -22.17
C PHE A 34 1.89 5.15 -22.26
N ARG A 35 0.81 4.58 -21.70
CA ARG A 35 -0.50 5.25 -21.64
C ARG A 35 -0.40 6.61 -20.95
N ARG A 36 0.28 6.67 -19.81
CA ARG A 36 0.48 7.90 -19.03
C ARG A 36 1.28 8.96 -19.79
N ILE A 37 2.35 8.55 -20.46
CA ILE A 37 3.16 9.45 -21.30
C ILE A 37 2.30 9.99 -22.45
N LEU A 38 1.52 9.15 -23.12
CA LEU A 38 0.62 9.59 -24.20
C LEU A 38 -0.41 10.62 -23.71
N ILE A 39 -1.04 10.37 -22.55
CA ILE A 39 -1.96 11.33 -21.92
C ILE A 39 -1.24 12.63 -21.60
N SER A 40 -0.03 12.55 -21.07
CA SER A 40 0.78 13.70 -20.70
C SER A 40 1.15 14.57 -21.91
N VAL A 41 1.55 13.95 -23.01
CA VAL A 41 1.81 14.63 -24.29
C VAL A 41 0.53 15.25 -24.85
N ALA A 42 -0.59 14.53 -24.81
CA ALA A 42 -1.88 15.06 -25.28
C ALA A 42 -2.32 16.29 -24.48
N LEU A 43 -2.23 16.25 -23.15
CA LEU A 43 -2.53 17.39 -22.28
C LEU A 43 -1.61 18.58 -22.57
N LEU A 44 -0.31 18.33 -22.72
CA LEU A 44 0.66 19.37 -23.04
C LEU A 44 0.30 20.07 -24.36
N VAL A 45 -0.01 19.31 -25.42
CA VAL A 45 -0.41 19.87 -26.72
C VAL A 45 -1.69 20.68 -26.60
N VAL A 46 -2.73 20.13 -25.96
CA VAL A 46 -4.02 20.82 -25.82
C VAL A 46 -3.87 22.12 -25.03
N PHE A 47 -3.21 22.10 -23.87
CA PHE A 47 -3.02 23.31 -23.06
C PHE A 47 -2.11 24.32 -23.74
N THR A 48 -1.11 23.89 -24.51
CA THR A 48 -0.25 24.80 -25.28
C THR A 48 -1.04 25.50 -26.39
N LEU A 49 -1.92 24.78 -27.10
CA LEU A 49 -2.81 25.38 -28.11
C LEU A 49 -3.76 26.41 -27.49
N ILE A 50 -4.34 26.09 -26.32
CA ILE A 50 -5.19 27.02 -25.56
C ILE A 50 -4.36 28.23 -25.10
N TYR A 51 -3.16 28.01 -24.59
CA TYR A 51 -2.25 29.06 -24.14
C TYR A 51 -1.97 30.06 -25.25
N ASN A 52 -1.57 29.58 -26.44
CA ASN A 52 -1.30 30.44 -27.59
C ASN A 52 -2.54 31.26 -27.96
N ARG A 53 -3.72 30.64 -28.01
CA ARG A 53 -4.97 31.33 -28.35
C ARG A 53 -5.35 32.41 -27.32
N VAL A 54 -5.13 32.15 -26.04
CA VAL A 54 -5.42 33.11 -24.94
C VAL A 54 -4.40 34.24 -24.94
N ASN A 55 -3.11 33.92 -25.11
CA ASN A 55 -2.03 34.89 -25.09
C ASN A 55 -2.10 35.87 -26.27
N ASP A 56 -2.51 35.42 -27.46
CA ASP A 56 -2.72 36.30 -28.63
C ASP A 56 -3.86 37.30 -28.41
N ASN A 57 -4.94 36.90 -27.72
CA ASN A 57 -6.07 37.79 -27.44
C ASN A 57 -5.80 38.73 -26.25
N SER A 58 -5.10 38.25 -25.23
CA SER A 58 -4.86 38.97 -23.97
C SER A 58 -3.48 38.60 -23.40
N PRO A 59 -2.43 39.29 -23.88
CA PRO A 59 -1.07 39.05 -23.43
C PRO A 59 -0.93 39.26 -21.93
N ASN A 60 -0.20 38.36 -21.25
CA ASN A 60 0.10 38.45 -19.81
C ASN A 60 -1.12 38.45 -18.87
N SER A 61 -2.27 37.96 -19.32
CA SER A 61 -3.44 37.78 -18.44
C SER A 61 -3.20 36.68 -17.39
N PHE A 62 -3.87 36.80 -16.24
CA PHE A 62 -3.88 35.76 -15.20
C PHE A 62 -4.34 34.39 -15.75
N VAL A 63 -5.24 34.41 -16.73
CA VAL A 63 -5.73 33.20 -17.42
C VAL A 63 -4.61 32.55 -18.22
N ALA A 64 -3.81 33.31 -18.98
CA ALA A 64 -2.66 32.77 -19.72
C ALA A 64 -1.66 32.10 -18.77
N LEU A 65 -1.38 32.72 -17.62
CA LEU A 65 -0.50 32.14 -16.60
C LEU A 65 -1.06 30.83 -16.01
N MET A 66 -2.36 30.77 -15.72
CA MET A 66 -3.00 29.54 -15.25
C MET A 66 -2.95 28.41 -16.28
N VAL A 67 -3.22 28.70 -17.55
CA VAL A 67 -3.14 27.71 -18.63
C VAL A 67 -1.70 27.22 -18.82
N PHE A 68 -0.71 28.10 -18.71
CA PHE A 68 0.70 27.72 -18.75
C PHE A 68 1.07 26.74 -17.63
N VAL A 69 0.64 27.03 -16.39
CA VAL A 69 0.85 26.12 -15.24
C VAL A 69 0.14 24.79 -15.47
N CYS A 70 -1.09 24.80 -16.01
CA CYS A 70 -1.79 23.58 -16.39
C CYS A 70 -1.06 22.78 -17.47
N ALA A 71 -0.44 23.44 -18.47
CA ALA A 71 0.37 22.79 -19.48
C ALA A 71 1.61 22.10 -18.86
N ALA A 72 2.32 22.81 -17.97
CA ALA A 72 3.47 22.26 -17.26
C ALA A 72 3.09 21.05 -16.39
N LEU A 73 2.00 21.15 -15.61
CA LEU A 73 1.50 20.04 -14.79
C LEU A 73 0.99 18.87 -15.65
N GLY A 74 0.33 19.16 -16.77
CA GLY A 74 -0.12 18.17 -17.74
C GLY A 74 1.05 17.40 -18.37
N GLY A 75 2.15 18.10 -18.70
CA GLY A 75 3.40 17.49 -19.17
C GLY A 75 4.13 16.66 -18.11
N MET A 76 3.85 16.89 -16.84
CA MET A 76 4.36 16.09 -15.71
C MET A 76 3.37 15.04 -15.22
N TYR A 77 2.19 14.91 -15.85
CA TYR A 77 1.12 14.02 -15.43
C TYR A 77 1.60 12.57 -15.23
N TRP A 78 2.45 12.09 -16.14
CA TRP A 78 2.96 10.73 -16.10
C TRP A 78 3.70 10.39 -14.80
N MET A 79 4.36 11.38 -14.20
CA MET A 79 5.08 11.25 -12.92
C MET A 79 4.18 11.59 -11.72
N LEU A 80 3.28 12.57 -11.88
CA LEU A 80 2.44 13.08 -10.80
C LEU A 80 1.31 12.11 -10.41
N GLU A 81 0.71 11.41 -11.37
CA GLU A 81 -0.41 10.49 -11.11
C GLU A 81 -0.06 9.43 -10.04
N PRO A 82 1.00 8.61 -10.17
CA PRO A 82 1.34 7.62 -9.16
C PRO A 82 1.64 8.23 -7.78
N VAL A 83 2.24 9.42 -7.75
CA VAL A 83 2.51 10.15 -6.50
C VAL A 83 1.21 10.56 -5.81
N LEU A 84 0.27 11.16 -6.54
CA LEU A 84 -1.00 11.64 -5.99
C LEU A 84 -1.86 10.50 -5.45
N ILE A 85 -1.90 9.37 -6.14
CA ILE A 85 -2.64 8.18 -5.68
C ILE A 85 -2.04 7.66 -4.36
N ALA A 86 -0.71 7.57 -4.27
CA ALA A 86 -0.02 7.14 -3.07
C ALA A 86 -0.23 8.11 -1.89
N VAL A 87 -0.14 9.42 -2.13
CA VAL A 87 -0.46 10.46 -1.13
C VAL A 87 -1.89 10.29 -0.63
N GLY A 88 -2.86 10.07 -1.53
CA GLY A 88 -4.26 9.84 -1.17
C GLY A 88 -4.45 8.61 -0.27
N ARG A 89 -3.75 7.51 -0.55
CA ARG A 89 -3.77 6.31 0.31
C ARG A 89 -3.16 6.59 1.68
N ASN A 90 -2.01 7.24 1.74
CA ASN A 90 -1.33 7.55 3.01
C ASN A 90 -2.17 8.52 3.85
N ALA A 91 -2.82 9.51 3.23
CA ALA A 91 -3.69 10.48 3.91
C ALA A 91 -4.89 9.79 4.59
N LYS A 92 -5.48 8.76 3.97
CA LYS A 92 -6.57 7.97 4.58
C LYS A 92 -6.13 7.33 5.89
N LEU A 93 -4.92 6.79 5.96
CA LEU A 93 -4.37 6.20 7.18
C LEU A 93 -3.99 7.25 8.21
N ARG A 94 -3.41 8.38 7.78
CA ARG A 94 -3.00 9.47 8.67
C ARG A 94 -4.17 10.16 9.39
N ARG A 95 -5.41 9.99 8.88
CA ARG A 95 -6.64 10.49 9.50
C ARG A 95 -6.91 9.86 10.87
N PHE A 96 -6.44 8.64 11.13
CA PHE A 96 -6.62 8.01 12.43
C PHE A 96 -5.82 8.73 13.51
N SER A 97 -6.40 8.92 14.69
CA SER A 97 -5.76 9.65 15.80
C SER A 97 -4.64 8.83 16.45
N ASN A 98 -4.90 7.55 16.72
CA ASN A 98 -4.00 6.65 17.43
C ASN A 98 -3.56 5.47 16.55
N CYS A 99 -2.33 5.04 16.77
CA CYS A 99 -1.74 3.87 16.13
C CYS A 99 -1.13 2.96 17.20
N GLY A 100 -1.32 1.65 17.06
CA GLY A 100 -0.80 0.64 17.96
C GLY A 100 0.11 -0.32 17.21
N PHE A 101 1.28 -0.60 17.78
CA PHE A 101 2.13 -1.70 17.34
C PHE A 101 1.52 -3.00 17.85
N TRP A 102 1.11 -3.86 16.92
CA TRP A 102 0.46 -5.13 17.25
C TRP A 102 1.37 -6.29 16.94
N GLN A 103 1.68 -7.05 17.99
CA GLN A 103 2.33 -8.35 17.88
C GLN A 103 1.27 -9.45 17.93
N ALA A 104 1.17 -10.20 16.84
CA ALA A 104 0.24 -11.29 16.63
C ALA A 104 1.00 -12.60 16.35
N GLN A 105 0.27 -13.70 16.32
CA GLN A 105 0.75 -14.98 15.82
C GLN A 105 -0.11 -15.43 14.65
N VAL A 106 0.52 -16.11 13.70
CA VAL A 106 -0.21 -16.80 12.62
C VAL A 106 -1.01 -17.94 13.26
N LEU A 107 -2.34 -17.84 13.18
CA LEU A 107 -3.25 -18.88 13.65
C LEU A 107 -3.38 -19.95 12.57
N ASP A 108 -3.74 -19.54 11.36
CA ASP A 108 -3.94 -20.43 10.22
C ASP A 108 -3.59 -19.73 8.90
N VAL A 109 -3.35 -20.54 7.88
CA VAL A 109 -2.96 -20.10 6.53
C VAL A 109 -3.68 -20.97 5.50
N TYR A 110 -4.44 -20.34 4.62
CA TYR A 110 -5.15 -21.04 3.55
C TYR A 110 -5.13 -20.28 2.23
N LEU A 111 -5.24 -21.05 1.14
CA LEU A 111 -5.36 -20.53 -0.22
C LEU A 111 -6.83 -20.44 -0.59
N SER A 112 -7.24 -19.32 -1.17
CA SER A 112 -8.55 -19.18 -1.80
C SER A 112 -8.35 -18.86 -3.27
N GLU A 113 -9.04 -19.57 -4.15
CA GLU A 113 -9.03 -19.30 -5.58
C GLU A 113 -10.28 -18.50 -5.95
N GLU A 114 -10.10 -17.42 -6.73
CA GLU A 114 -11.21 -16.64 -7.25
C GLU A 114 -11.12 -16.59 -8.78
N VAL A 115 -12.24 -16.88 -9.45
CA VAL A 115 -12.33 -16.90 -10.92
C VAL A 115 -12.61 -15.48 -11.39
N LEU A 116 -11.59 -14.78 -11.86
CA LEU A 116 -11.69 -13.36 -12.23
C LEU A 116 -12.30 -13.16 -13.62
N SER A 117 -12.06 -14.06 -14.57
CA SER A 117 -12.72 -14.03 -15.87
C SER A 117 -12.78 -15.40 -16.54
N LYS A 118 -13.86 -15.61 -17.29
CA LYS A 118 -14.05 -16.75 -18.18
C LYS A 118 -13.72 -16.26 -19.59
N GLN A 119 -12.61 -16.73 -20.17
CA GLN A 119 -12.30 -16.45 -21.57
C GLN A 119 -12.65 -17.69 -22.40
N GLU A 120 -13.67 -17.55 -23.22
CA GLU A 120 -14.07 -18.52 -24.22
C GLU A 120 -13.35 -18.17 -25.52
N THR A 121 -12.32 -18.95 -25.87
CA THR A 121 -11.58 -18.79 -27.13
C THR A 121 -11.95 -19.94 -28.04
N VAL A 122 -12.17 -19.67 -29.32
CA VAL A 122 -12.44 -20.72 -30.31
C VAL A 122 -11.13 -21.10 -30.97
N ASP A 123 -10.73 -22.38 -30.84
CA ASP A 123 -9.55 -22.90 -31.53
C ASP A 123 -9.79 -22.89 -33.05
N SER A 124 -8.71 -22.86 -33.83
CA SER A 124 -8.66 -22.95 -35.30
C SER A 124 -9.51 -24.06 -35.94
N ARG A 125 -9.93 -25.06 -35.15
CA ARG A 125 -10.81 -26.17 -35.54
C ARG A 125 -12.28 -25.99 -35.15
N GLY A 126 -12.69 -24.81 -34.70
CA GLY A 126 -14.07 -24.49 -34.32
C GLY A 126 -14.53 -25.09 -32.99
N ARG A 127 -13.59 -25.50 -32.12
CA ARG A 127 -13.90 -26.01 -30.77
C ARG A 127 -13.79 -24.87 -29.76
N LEU A 128 -14.77 -24.76 -28.89
CA LEU A 128 -14.75 -23.84 -27.75
C LEU A 128 -13.76 -24.35 -26.70
N ASP A 129 -12.68 -23.60 -26.49
CA ASP A 129 -11.77 -23.76 -25.36
C ASP A 129 -12.11 -22.72 -24.29
N VAL A 130 -12.44 -23.19 -23.09
CA VAL A 130 -12.84 -22.34 -21.97
C VAL A 130 -11.67 -22.29 -21.00
N SER A 131 -10.87 -21.22 -21.11
CA SER A 131 -9.80 -20.95 -20.16
C SER A 131 -10.34 -20.12 -19.00
N TYR A 132 -10.17 -20.63 -17.77
CA TYR A 132 -10.50 -19.90 -16.54
C TYR A 132 -9.25 -19.17 -16.08
N ASN A 133 -9.30 -17.85 -16.03
CA ASN A 133 -8.23 -17.08 -15.42
C ASN A 133 -8.48 -17.01 -13.91
N THR A 134 -7.88 -17.96 -13.18
CA THR A 134 -7.97 -18.08 -11.72
C THR A 134 -6.79 -17.39 -11.07
N GLU A 135 -7.04 -16.42 -10.20
CA GLU A 135 -6.00 -15.89 -9.31
C GLU A 135 -6.09 -16.56 -7.94
N SER A 136 -4.98 -17.11 -7.48
CA SER A 136 -4.85 -17.66 -6.13
C SER A 136 -4.53 -16.54 -5.15
N PHE A 137 -5.37 -16.39 -4.13
CA PHE A 137 -5.15 -15.52 -2.99
C PHE A 137 -4.63 -16.32 -1.80
N PHE A 138 -3.71 -15.71 -1.08
CA PHE A 138 -3.15 -16.22 0.16
C PHE A 138 -3.80 -15.48 1.32
N ASN A 139 -4.49 -16.23 2.18
CA ASN A 139 -5.17 -15.69 3.35
C ASN A 139 -4.41 -16.14 4.60
N VAL A 140 -4.11 -15.18 5.46
CA VAL A 140 -3.42 -15.41 6.74
C VAL A 140 -4.31 -14.92 7.85
N GLU A 141 -4.65 -15.82 8.77
CA GLU A 141 -5.35 -15.46 9.99
C GLU A 141 -4.34 -15.15 11.08
N LEU A 142 -4.44 -13.94 11.61
CA LEU A 142 -3.58 -13.41 12.64
C LEU A 142 -4.40 -13.22 13.90
N GLY A 143 -3.87 -13.67 15.02
CA GLY A 143 -4.52 -13.53 16.32
C GLY A 143 -3.52 -13.18 17.40
N ASP A 144 -4.02 -12.58 18.47
CA ASP A 144 -3.22 -12.37 19.67
C ASP A 144 -3.90 -12.90 20.94
N ARG A 145 -3.16 -12.81 22.05
CA ARG A 145 -3.64 -13.26 23.36
C ARG A 145 -4.81 -12.45 23.91
N THR A 146 -5.10 -11.27 23.34
CA THR A 146 -6.24 -10.43 23.75
C THR A 146 -7.55 -10.86 23.08
N GLY A 147 -7.48 -11.83 22.16
CA GLY A 147 -8.64 -12.34 21.41
C GLY A 147 -8.97 -11.51 20.16
N PHE A 148 -8.14 -10.54 19.79
CA PHE A 148 -8.30 -9.83 18.53
C PHE A 148 -7.80 -10.69 17.37
N ILE A 149 -8.66 -10.90 16.38
CA ILE A 149 -8.37 -11.71 15.18
C ILE A 149 -8.59 -10.84 13.94
N THR A 150 -7.66 -10.94 12.98
CA THR A 150 -7.80 -10.31 11.68
C THR A 150 -7.28 -11.24 10.58
N THR A 151 -7.87 -11.13 9.39
CA THR A 151 -7.47 -11.93 8.23
C THR A 151 -6.90 -11.00 7.18
N ILE A 152 -5.69 -11.29 6.72
CA ILE A 152 -5.03 -10.57 5.64
C ILE A 152 -5.15 -11.42 4.38
N ARG A 153 -5.76 -10.84 3.34
CA ARG A 153 -5.84 -11.44 1.99
C ARG A 153 -4.88 -10.72 1.06
N VAL A 154 -3.97 -11.46 0.45
CA VAL A 154 -2.99 -10.92 -0.51
C VAL A 154 -2.86 -11.85 -1.72
N PRO A 155 -2.50 -11.32 -2.91
CA PRO A 155 -2.21 -12.18 -4.06
C PRO A 155 -1.04 -13.13 -3.74
N MET A 156 -1.15 -14.38 -4.19
CA MET A 156 -0.16 -15.41 -3.87
C MET A 156 1.23 -15.07 -4.45
N ARG A 157 2.25 -15.11 -3.59
CA ARG A 157 3.66 -14.93 -3.96
C ARG A 157 4.48 -16.13 -3.53
N ARG A 158 5.57 -16.41 -4.26
CA ARG A 158 6.46 -17.55 -3.96
C ARG A 158 7.07 -17.47 -2.56
N GLU A 159 7.33 -16.26 -2.08
CA GLU A 159 7.87 -15.99 -0.74
C GLU A 159 6.94 -16.46 0.39
N TYR A 160 5.62 -16.39 0.18
CA TYR A 160 4.62 -16.72 1.20
C TYR A 160 4.53 -18.21 1.54
N LYS A 161 5.08 -19.10 0.70
CA LYS A 161 5.10 -20.55 0.95
C LYS A 161 5.85 -20.95 2.23
N ARG A 162 6.72 -20.07 2.76
CA ARG A 162 7.50 -20.31 3.98
C ARG A 162 6.74 -19.95 5.27
N ILE A 163 5.59 -19.30 5.14
CA ILE A 163 4.78 -18.84 6.26
C ILE A 163 4.08 -20.06 6.87
N ALA A 164 4.22 -20.21 8.18
CA ALA A 164 3.64 -21.32 8.91
C ALA A 164 2.92 -20.82 10.17
N PRO A 165 1.93 -21.58 10.69
CA PRO A 165 1.29 -21.28 11.96
C PRO A 165 2.31 -21.12 13.10
N LYS A 166 1.92 -20.37 14.14
CA LYS A 166 2.73 -20.03 15.34
C LYS A 166 3.91 -19.08 15.09
N GLN A 167 4.10 -18.60 13.86
CA GLN A 167 5.08 -17.55 13.59
C GLN A 167 4.59 -16.21 14.16
N VAL A 168 5.51 -15.43 14.71
CA VAL A 168 5.21 -14.08 15.22
C VAL A 168 5.15 -13.11 14.05
N VAL A 169 4.09 -12.30 14.04
CA VAL A 169 3.83 -11.29 13.02
C VAL A 169 3.67 -9.94 13.70
N CYS A 170 4.27 -8.91 13.13
CA CYS A 170 4.19 -7.54 13.62
C CYS A 170 3.48 -6.68 12.58
N MET A 171 2.49 -5.89 13.00
CA MET A 171 1.78 -4.96 12.13
C MET A 171 1.31 -3.72 12.90
N LEU A 172 0.81 -2.71 12.18
CA LEU A 172 0.17 -1.56 12.80
C LEU A 172 -1.34 -1.71 12.78
N LEU A 173 -1.95 -1.36 13.91
CA LEU A 173 -3.39 -1.19 14.04
C LEU A 173 -3.72 0.28 14.22
N PHE A 174 -4.87 0.68 13.68
CA PHE A 174 -5.37 2.04 13.80
C PHE A 174 -6.66 2.09 14.60
N SER A 175 -6.77 3.11 15.44
CA SER A 175 -8.00 3.41 16.16
C SER A 175 -8.14 4.91 16.35
N ASN A 176 -9.39 5.36 16.44
CA ASN A 176 -9.69 6.72 16.90
C ASN A 176 -9.75 6.79 18.43
N ASP A 177 -9.87 5.65 19.10
CA ASP A 177 -9.88 5.53 20.56
C ASP A 177 -8.45 5.25 21.07
N ARG A 178 -8.11 5.76 22.26
CA ARG A 178 -6.86 5.45 22.95
C ARG A 178 -6.84 4.04 23.51
N SER A 179 -8.01 3.48 23.83
CA SER A 179 -8.15 2.15 24.43
C SER A 179 -8.07 1.01 23.41
N PHE A 180 -8.07 1.31 22.10
CA PHE A 180 -8.17 0.33 21.02
C PHE A 180 -9.42 -0.58 21.11
N SER A 181 -10.48 -0.17 21.82
CA SER A 181 -11.75 -0.90 21.86
C SER A 181 -12.40 -1.03 20.47
N ARG A 182 -12.18 -0.05 19.58
CA ARG A 182 -12.66 -0.06 18.20
C ARG A 182 -11.48 0.02 17.23
N ILE A 183 -10.99 -1.12 16.79
CA ILE A 183 -9.91 -1.21 15.80
C ILE A 183 -10.50 -1.06 14.40
N SER A 184 -9.84 -0.26 13.57
CA SER A 184 -10.20 -0.10 12.15
C SER A 184 -10.00 -1.42 11.40
N LYS A 185 -10.90 -1.73 10.46
CA LYS A 185 -10.74 -2.87 9.53
C LYS A 185 -9.61 -2.65 8.51
N VAL A 186 -9.05 -1.44 8.44
CA VAL A 186 -7.95 -1.14 7.53
C VAL A 186 -6.65 -1.72 8.11
N THR A 187 -6.15 -2.77 7.47
CA THR A 187 -4.91 -3.45 7.82
C THR A 187 -3.72 -2.83 7.07
N THR A 188 -2.56 -2.78 7.72
CA THR A 188 -1.28 -2.43 7.07
C THR A 188 -0.52 -3.67 6.66
N ASP A 189 0.68 -3.45 6.14
CA ASP A 189 1.69 -4.46 5.97
C ASP A 189 1.94 -5.23 7.27
N ALA A 190 1.93 -6.54 7.15
CA ALA A 190 2.31 -7.48 8.20
C ALA A 190 3.73 -7.97 7.95
N PHE A 191 4.60 -7.83 8.95
CA PHE A 191 5.99 -8.22 8.87
C PHE A 191 6.23 -9.48 9.71
N ILE A 192 6.90 -10.47 9.14
CA ILE A 192 7.37 -11.67 9.86
C ILE A 192 8.87 -11.54 10.09
N PRO A 193 9.31 -11.19 11.31
CA PRO A 193 10.72 -10.90 11.59
C PRO A 193 11.64 -12.09 11.34
N LYS A 194 11.19 -13.32 11.66
CA LYS A 194 12.00 -14.54 11.50
C LYS A 194 12.32 -14.86 10.04
N LEU A 195 11.42 -14.55 9.12
CA LEU A 195 11.57 -14.85 7.70
C LEU A 195 12.02 -13.63 6.90
N ASN A 196 11.98 -12.44 7.49
CA ASN A 196 12.15 -11.15 6.82
C ASN A 196 11.19 -10.98 5.63
N ILE A 197 9.94 -11.42 5.80
CA ILE A 197 8.90 -11.37 4.75
C ILE A 197 7.85 -10.33 5.14
N TRP A 198 7.41 -9.58 4.13
CA TRP A 198 6.33 -8.61 4.22
C TRP A 198 5.10 -9.14 3.51
N ILE A 199 3.97 -9.18 4.21
CA ILE A 199 2.68 -9.61 3.71
C ILE A 199 1.83 -8.34 3.59
N SER A 200 1.69 -7.84 2.37
CA SER A 200 0.81 -6.71 2.09
C SER A 200 0.33 -6.71 0.63
N ASP A 201 -0.83 -6.11 0.41
CA ASP A 201 -1.37 -5.80 -0.91
C ASP A 201 -0.69 -4.56 -1.51
N TYR A 202 -0.33 -3.60 -0.65
CA TYR A 202 0.32 -2.33 -0.95
C TYR A 202 1.32 -1.99 0.17
N PRO A 203 2.50 -1.42 -0.11
CA PRO A 203 3.48 -1.07 0.92
C PRO A 203 3.09 0.23 1.65
N TYR A 204 2.26 0.15 2.69
CA TYR A 204 1.84 1.32 3.47
C TYR A 204 2.96 1.86 4.37
N LEU A 205 3.82 0.97 4.86
CA LEU A 205 4.79 1.29 5.90
C LEU A 205 6.15 1.64 5.31
N ARG A 206 6.84 2.57 5.97
CA ARG A 206 8.28 2.72 5.77
C ARG A 206 9.01 1.54 6.42
N ARG A 207 9.41 0.59 5.58
CA ARG A 207 9.91 -0.73 6.01
C ARG A 207 11.18 -0.65 6.84
N ASP A 208 12.10 0.25 6.49
CA ASP A 208 13.32 0.57 7.23
C ASP A 208 13.03 0.95 8.70
N VAL A 209 12.20 1.98 8.92
CA VAL A 209 11.85 2.49 10.24
C VAL A 209 11.07 1.45 11.04
N PHE A 210 10.20 0.69 10.37
CA PHE A 210 9.41 -0.34 11.01
C PHE A 210 10.24 -1.54 11.46
N ILE A 211 11.25 -1.95 10.69
CA ILE A 211 12.19 -3.02 11.09
C ILE A 211 12.95 -2.59 12.35
N ASP A 212 13.42 -1.34 12.40
CA ASP A 212 14.13 -0.82 13.56
C ASP A 212 13.21 -0.71 14.79
N LEU A 213 11.96 -0.27 14.60
CA LEU A 213 10.94 -0.29 15.65
C LEU A 213 10.70 -1.70 16.17
N THR A 214 10.57 -2.68 15.27
CA THR A 214 10.34 -4.08 15.62
C THR A 214 11.51 -4.63 16.43
N ARG A 215 12.76 -4.37 16.02
CA ARG A 215 13.97 -4.77 16.75
C ARG A 215 14.02 -4.14 18.14
N TYR A 216 13.68 -2.85 18.24
CA TYR A 216 13.61 -2.14 19.52
C TYR A 216 12.57 -2.75 20.46
N MET A 217 11.38 -3.09 19.94
CA MET A 217 10.30 -3.68 20.72
C MET A 217 10.68 -5.05 21.28
N PHE A 218 11.29 -5.92 20.48
CA PHE A 218 11.75 -7.23 20.97
C PHE A 218 12.88 -7.11 22.00
N LYS A 219 13.84 -6.20 21.79
CA LYS A 219 14.91 -5.97 22.76
C LYS A 219 14.37 -5.48 24.11
N ARG A 220 13.36 -4.61 24.08
CA ARG A 220 12.71 -4.10 25.29
C ARG A 220 11.94 -5.20 26.04
N GLU A 221 11.28 -6.09 25.31
CA GLU A 221 10.57 -7.23 25.88
C GLU A 221 11.53 -8.23 26.53
N GLN A 222 12.66 -8.53 25.88
CA GLN A 222 13.71 -9.38 26.47
C GLN A 222 14.27 -8.78 27.76
N ALA A 223 14.63 -7.49 27.75
CA ALA A 223 15.15 -6.82 28.95
C ALA A 223 14.17 -6.82 30.12
N ALA A 224 12.86 -6.74 29.87
CA ALA A 224 11.85 -6.84 30.91
C ALA A 224 11.78 -8.26 31.51
N VAL A 225 11.86 -9.29 30.66
CA VAL A 225 11.87 -10.69 31.10
C VAL A 225 13.14 -11.02 31.90
N ASP A 226 14.29 -10.47 31.51
CA ASP A 226 15.54 -10.69 32.22
C ASP A 226 15.53 -10.00 33.60
N ALA A 227 14.98 -8.80 33.70
CA ALA A 227 14.82 -8.09 34.97
C ALA A 227 13.82 -8.74 35.94
N GLU A 228 12.87 -9.54 35.46
CA GLU A 228 11.96 -10.34 36.30
C GLU A 228 12.59 -11.64 36.80
N ARG A 229 13.74 -12.05 36.24
CA ARG A 229 14.46 -13.28 36.60
C ARG A 229 15.60 -13.05 37.59
N GLU A 230 16.05 -11.81 37.75
CA GLU A 230 17.02 -11.37 38.78
C GLU A 230 16.31 -11.01 40.09
#